data_AF-A0A1F8CTF4-F1
#
_entry.id   AF-A0A1F8CTF4-F1
#
_cell.length_a   1.000
_cell.length_b   1.000
_cell.length_c   1.000
_cell.angle_alpha   90.00
_cell.angle_beta   90.00
_cell.angle_gamma   90.00
#
_symmetry.space_group_name_H-M   'P 1'
#
loop_
_entity.id
_entity.type
_entity.pdbx_description
1 polymer ?
#
loop_
_entity_poly.entity_id
_entity_poly.type
_entity_poly.pdbx_seq_one_letter_code
_entity_poly.pdbx_strand_id
1 'polypeptide(L)'
;MGLKTLHHETEFGVGDRIKVHQKIKEGEKERTQIFEGMVIALKNRQEGKTITLRRIGAGNVGIERIFPLTSPLLEKIEVVKRGTQGVRHAKLYFTREKSPKEIAEIYRKAQSRELSLKPVKKSSKKRRA
;
A
#
# COMPACT_ATOMS: atom_id res chain seq x y z
N MET A 1 12.29 11.07 3.68
CA MET A 1 11.71 9.84 3.08
C MET A 1 10.23 10.13 2.85
N GLY A 2 9.74 10.00 1.62
CA GLY A 2 8.32 10.23 1.34
C GLY A 2 7.45 9.08 1.84
N LEU A 3 6.22 9.39 2.26
CA LEU A 3 5.18 8.38 2.52
C LEU A 3 4.71 7.69 1.24
N LYS A 4 5.05 8.24 0.07
CA LYS A 4 4.59 7.79 -1.23
C LYS A 4 5.75 7.51 -2.19
N THR A 5 5.45 6.70 -3.19
CA THR A 5 6.31 6.39 -4.32
C THR A 5 5.48 6.23 -5.57
N LEU A 6 6.10 6.54 -6.70
CA LEU A 6 5.62 6.17 -8.03
C LEU A 6 6.48 5.01 -8.52
N HIS A 7 5.85 4.02 -9.14
CA HIS A 7 6.54 2.95 -9.86
C HIS A 7 5.80 2.70 -11.17
N HIS A 8 6.48 2.93 -12.29
CA HIS A 8 5.85 3.12 -13.60
C HIS A 8 4.73 4.16 -13.50
N GLU A 9 3.47 3.72 -13.56
CA GLU A 9 2.28 4.59 -13.50
C GLU A 9 1.49 4.46 -12.19
N THR A 10 1.92 3.57 -11.30
CA THR A 10 1.21 3.32 -10.04
C THR A 10 1.82 4.12 -8.90
N GLU A 11 1.11 5.13 -8.42
CA GLU A 11 1.43 5.82 -7.17
C GLU A 11 0.90 5.01 -5.98
N PHE A 12 1.71 4.76 -4.95
CA PHE A 12 1.28 4.13 -3.71
C PHE A 12 2.15 4.57 -2.53
N GLY A 13 1.68 4.33 -1.31
CA GLY A 13 2.38 4.77 -0.11
C GLY A 13 2.31 3.82 1.07
N VAL A 14 3.02 4.21 2.13
CA VAL A 14 2.99 3.54 3.43
C VAL A 14 1.56 3.57 3.97
N GLY A 15 1.02 2.41 4.32
CA GLY A 15 -0.36 2.22 4.74
C GLY A 15 -1.31 1.77 3.63
N ASP A 16 -0.92 1.86 2.35
CA ASP A 16 -1.71 1.27 1.26
C ASP A 16 -1.59 -0.26 1.28
N ARG A 17 -2.67 -0.93 0.85
CA ARG A 17 -2.67 -2.37 0.55
C ARG A 17 -2.44 -2.57 -0.93
N ILE A 18 -1.41 -3.33 -1.27
CA ILE A 18 -1.01 -3.55 -2.66
C ILE A 18 -0.85 -5.04 -2.96
N LYS A 19 -0.98 -5.41 -4.23
CA LYS A 19 -0.58 -6.69 -4.79
C LYS A 19 0.71 -6.48 -5.58
N VAL A 20 1.73 -7.27 -5.26
CA VAL A 20 2.98 -7.32 -6.02
C VAL A 20 3.00 -8.64 -6.79
N HIS A 21 3.16 -8.53 -8.10
CA HIS A 21 3.32 -9.67 -9.00
C HIS A 21 4.81 -9.88 -9.21
N GLN A 22 5.31 -11.01 -8.74
CA GLN A 22 6.71 -11.39 -8.85
C GLN A 22 6.85 -12.63 -9.72
N LYS A 23 7.71 -12.54 -10.72
CA LYS A 23 8.12 -13.68 -11.52
C LYS A 23 9.06 -14.57 -10.71
N ILE A 24 8.73 -15.85 -10.61
CA ILE A 24 9.54 -16.87 -9.94
C ILE A 24 9.86 -17.95 -10.97
N LYS A 25 11.15 -18.31 -11.05
CA LYS A 25 11.64 -19.39 -11.90
C LYS A 25 11.95 -20.60 -11.02
N GLU A 26 11.28 -21.72 -11.29
CA GLU A 26 11.49 -23.00 -10.62
C GLU A 26 11.97 -24.02 -11.66
N GLY A 27 13.29 -24.13 -11.80
CA GLY A 27 13.92 -24.92 -12.87
C GLY A 27 13.68 -24.28 -14.24
N GLU A 28 13.01 -25.02 -15.12
CA GLU A 28 12.67 -24.57 -16.49
C GLU A 28 11.33 -23.84 -16.56
N LYS A 29 10.49 -23.91 -15.53
CA LYS A 29 9.16 -23.29 -15.53
C LYS A 29 9.19 -21.93 -14.85
N GLU A 30 8.49 -20.97 -15.45
CA GLU A 30 8.29 -19.64 -14.91
C GLU A 30 6.83 -19.46 -14.49
N ARG A 31 6.60 -18.89 -13.31
CA ARG A 31 5.26 -18.55 -12.81
C ARG A 31 5.25 -17.19 -12.14
N THR A 32 4.13 -16.47 -12.24
CA THR A 32 3.91 -15.23 -11.50
C THR A 32 3.28 -15.55 -10.15
N GLN A 33 3.99 -15.27 -9.07
CA GLN A 33 3.46 -15.32 -7.71
C GLN A 33 2.97 -13.95 -7.27
N ILE A 34 1.77 -13.91 -6.70
CA ILE A 34 1.16 -12.67 -6.21
C ILE A 34 1.30 -12.60 -4.69
N PHE A 35 1.88 -11.51 -4.19
CA PHE A 35 1.91 -11.21 -2.78
C PHE A 35 1.06 -9.97 -2.48
N GLU A 36 -0.02 -10.16 -1.74
CA GLU A 36 -0.88 -9.05 -1.27
C GLU A 36 -0.58 -8.70 0.17
N GLY A 37 -0.31 -7.43 0.47
CA GLY A 37 -0.08 -6.96 1.83
C GLY A 37 -0.14 -5.45 1.98
N MET A 38 -0.10 -4.98 3.23
CA MET A 38 0.05 -3.56 3.55
C MET A 38 1.51 -3.14 3.40
N VAL A 39 1.75 -1.99 2.78
CA VAL A 39 3.06 -1.34 2.77
C VAL A 39 3.35 -0.78 4.16
N ILE A 40 4.29 -1.38 4.87
CA ILE A 40 4.67 -0.92 6.22
C ILE A 40 5.89 -0.01 6.21
N ALA A 41 6.71 -0.08 5.16
CA ALA A 41 7.86 0.80 5.02
C ALA A 41 8.25 0.97 3.55
N LEU A 42 8.70 2.18 3.22
CA LEU A 42 9.47 2.49 2.01
C LEU A 42 10.88 2.88 2.48
N LYS A 43 11.91 2.22 1.97
CA LYS A 43 13.31 2.46 2.35
C LYS A 43 14.14 2.88 1.15
N ASN A 44 15.27 3.52 1.43
CA ASN A 44 16.26 4.02 0.48
C ASN A 44 15.72 5.07 -0.49
N ARG A 45 16.58 5.54 -1.39
CA ARG A 45 16.28 6.53 -2.43
C ARG A 45 16.72 5.97 -3.79
N GLN A 46 16.15 6.53 -4.86
CA GLN A 46 16.52 6.23 -6.25
C GLN A 46 16.55 4.72 -6.54
N GLU A 47 17.65 4.20 -7.08
CA GLU A 47 17.79 2.83 -7.58
C GLU A 47 17.75 1.78 -6.47
N GLY A 48 18.13 2.15 -5.24
CA GLY A 48 18.12 1.26 -4.09
C GLY A 48 16.75 1.15 -3.41
N LYS A 49 15.70 1.78 -3.95
CA LYS A 49 14.39 1.89 -3.26
C LYS A 49 13.73 0.54 -3.07
N THR A 50 13.39 0.23 -1.82
CA THR A 50 12.73 -1.03 -1.45
C THR A 50 11.41 -0.76 -0.75
N ILE A 51 10.48 -1.70 -0.90
CA ILE A 51 9.19 -1.69 -0.23
C ILE A 51 9.09 -2.90 0.68
N THR A 52 8.54 -2.72 1.87
CA THR A 52 8.27 -3.81 2.80
C THR A 52 6.78 -4.01 2.91
N LEU A 53 6.30 -5.20 2.54
CA LEU A 53 4.91 -5.60 2.64
C LEU A 53 4.71 -6.54 3.82
N ARG A 54 3.59 -6.36 4.51
CA ARG A 54 3.16 -7.22 5.62
C ARG A 54 1.74 -7.73 5.38
N ARG A 55 1.52 -9.02 5.65
CA ARG A 55 0.20 -9.63 5.76
C ARG A 55 0.17 -10.67 6.88
N ILE A 56 -1.01 -11.00 7.36
CA ILE A 56 -1.21 -12.17 8.22
C ILE A 56 -1.58 -13.32 7.28
N GLY A 57 -0.79 -14.39 7.32
CA GLY A 57 -0.97 -15.60 6.52
C GLY A 57 -1.77 -16.67 7.26
N ALA A 58 -1.61 -17.92 6.81
CA ALA A 58 -2.19 -19.08 7.47
C ALA A 58 -1.67 -19.23 8.92
N GLY A 59 -2.51 -19.77 9.81
CA GLY A 59 -2.15 -19.99 11.21
C GLY A 59 -1.90 -18.71 12.02
N ASN A 60 -2.43 -17.56 11.58
CA ASN A 60 -2.21 -16.25 12.21
C ASN A 60 -0.73 -15.81 12.23
N VAL A 61 0.10 -16.37 11.35
CA VAL A 61 1.52 -16.04 11.26
C VAL A 61 1.71 -14.77 10.43
N GLY A 62 2.43 -13.79 10.97
CA GLY A 62 2.80 -12.57 10.26
C GLY A 62 3.88 -12.85 9.21
N ILE A 63 3.57 -12.56 7.94
CA ILE A 63 4.51 -12.71 6.83
C ILE A 63 4.91 -11.31 6.35
N GLU A 64 6.21 -11.05 6.33
CA GLU A 64 6.80 -9.85 5.75
C GLU A 64 7.67 -10.22 4.55
N ARG A 65 7.56 -9.45 3.47
CA ARG A 65 8.43 -9.55 2.29
C ARG A 65 8.95 -8.20 1.88
N ILE A 66 10.21 -8.17 1.47
CA ILE A 66 10.88 -6.96 0.98
C ILE A 66 11.08 -7.11 -0.53
N PHE A 67 10.65 -6.10 -1.28
CA PHE A 67 10.79 -6.07 -2.74
C PHE A 67 11.61 -4.84 -3.15
N PRO A 68 12.70 -5.01 -3.92
CA PRO A 68 13.35 -3.91 -4.63
C PRO A 68 12.46 -3.43 -5.78
N LEU A 69 12.24 -2.12 -5.89
CA LEU A 69 11.40 -1.55 -6.96
C LEU A 69 12.06 -1.59 -8.34
N THR A 70 13.38 -1.72 -8.38
CA THR A 70 14.18 -1.84 -9.60
C THR A 70 14.40 -3.30 -10.01
N SER A 71 13.84 -4.27 -9.28
CA SER A 71 14.04 -5.68 -9.59
C SER A 71 13.34 -6.04 -10.91
N PRO A 72 14.02 -6.69 -11.86
CA PRO A 72 13.40 -7.17 -13.10
C PRO A 72 12.39 -8.29 -12.88
N LEU A 73 12.42 -8.92 -11.70
CA LEU A 73 11.48 -9.97 -11.32
C LEU A 73 10.12 -9.40 -10.87
N LEU A 74 10.02 -8.09 -10.66
CA LEU A 74 8.79 -7.44 -10.25
C LEU A 74 8.04 -6.99 -11.50
N GLU A 75 6.96 -7.71 -11.85
CA GLU A 75 6.24 -7.50 -13.10
C GLU A 75 5.27 -6.33 -13.01
N LYS A 76 4.49 -6.26 -11.92
CA LYS A 76 3.51 -5.19 -11.72
C LYS A 76 3.13 -5.00 -10.26
N ILE A 77 2.67 -3.79 -9.96
CA ILE A 77 2.11 -3.40 -8.66
C ILE A 77 0.70 -2.85 -8.85
N GLU A 78 -0.25 -3.43 -8.12
CA GLU A 78 -1.65 -2.98 -8.11
C GLU A 78 -2.04 -2.48 -6.73
N VAL A 79 -2.72 -1.34 -6.65
CA VAL A 79 -3.25 -0.82 -5.38
C VAL A 79 -4.64 -1.38 -5.15
N VAL A 80 -4.78 -2.18 -4.08
CA VAL A 80 -6.06 -2.77 -3.67
C VAL A 80 -6.84 -1.79 -2.80
N LYS A 81 -6.16 -1.12 -1.86
CA LYS A 81 -6.82 -0.21 -0.92
C LYS A 81 -5.90 0.93 -0.52
N ARG A 82 -6.42 2.16 -0.60
CA ARG A 82 -5.72 3.37 -0.13
C ARG A 82 -5.81 3.47 1.39
N GLY A 83 -4.66 3.64 2.04
CA GLY A 83 -4.53 3.82 3.48
C GLY A 83 -3.53 4.91 3.87
N THR A 84 -2.74 5.42 2.93
CA THR A 84 -1.70 6.43 3.18
C THR A 84 -2.20 7.68 3.90
N GLN A 85 -3.41 8.17 3.60
CA GLN A 85 -3.97 9.35 4.26
C GLN A 85 -4.36 9.11 5.73
N GLY A 86 -4.54 7.84 6.12
CA GLY A 86 -4.88 7.42 7.47
C GLY A 86 -3.66 7.20 8.38
N VAL A 87 -2.45 7.19 7.81
CA VAL A 87 -1.21 7.05 8.58
C VAL A 87 -0.57 8.40 8.88
N ARG A 88 0.21 8.43 9.95
CA ARG A 88 1.04 9.58 10.34
C ARG A 88 2.53 9.24 10.43
N HIS A 89 2.85 7.94 10.47
CA HIS A 89 4.21 7.45 10.62
C HIS A 89 4.79 7.05 9.27
N ALA A 90 6.09 7.31 9.08
CA ALA A 90 6.82 6.88 7.89
C ALA A 90 7.06 5.36 7.82
N LYS A 91 7.00 4.68 8.96
CA LYS A 91 7.16 3.22 9.08
C LYS A 91 6.14 2.70 10.09
N LEU A 92 5.41 1.66 9.71
CA LEU A 92 4.30 1.10 10.49
C LEU A 92 4.71 -0.16 11.25
N TYR A 93 5.92 -0.20 11.82
CA TYR A 93 6.40 -1.40 12.54
C TYR A 93 5.53 -1.75 13.74
N PHE A 94 4.85 -0.77 14.33
CA PHE A 94 3.86 -1.01 15.38
C PHE A 94 2.75 -1.98 14.94
N THR A 95 2.45 -2.12 13.64
CA THR A 95 1.45 -3.07 13.13
C THR A 95 1.82 -4.55 13.35
N ARG A 96 3.04 -4.84 13.81
CA ARG A 96 3.46 -6.19 14.20
C ARG A 96 2.77 -6.69 15.46
N GLU A 97 2.48 -5.77 16.37
CA GLU A 97 1.88 -6.03 17.68
C GLU A 97 0.38 -5.73 17.70
N LYS A 98 -0.17 -5.24 16.58
CA LYS A 98 -1.56 -4.80 16.50
C LYS A 98 -2.48 -5.89 16.00
N SER A 99 -3.70 -5.87 16.54
CA SER A 99 -4.77 -6.72 16.06
C SER A 99 -5.20 -6.33 14.62
N PRO A 100 -5.78 -7.25 13.84
CA PRO A 100 -6.32 -6.95 12.52
C PRO A 100 -7.35 -5.79 12.54
N LYS A 101 -8.11 -5.67 13.63
CA LYS A 101 -9.11 -4.61 13.83
C LYS A 101 -8.47 -3.23 13.96
N GLU A 102 -7.39 -3.12 14.72
CA GLU A 102 -6.63 -1.87 14.86
C GLU A 102 -5.95 -1.48 13.54
N ILE A 103 -5.39 -2.45 12.81
CA ILE A 103 -4.81 -2.20 11.48
C ILE A 103 -5.89 -1.70 10.51
N ALA A 104 -7.11 -2.26 10.58
CA ALA A 104 -8.23 -1.84 9.75
C ALA A 104 -8.67 -0.38 9.99
N GLU A 105 -8.40 0.20 11.17
CA GLU A 105 -8.67 1.61 11.45
C GLU A 105 -7.89 2.56 10.56
N ILE A 106 -6.69 2.18 10.11
CA ILE A 106 -5.87 3.00 9.22
C ILE A 106 -6.68 3.35 7.97
N TYR A 107 -7.34 2.36 7.38
CA TYR A 107 -8.15 2.57 6.19
C TYR A 107 -9.43 3.37 6.47
N ARG A 108 -10.07 3.15 7.63
CA ARG A 108 -11.24 3.95 8.04
C ARG A 108 -10.89 5.43 8.20
N LYS A 109 -9.76 5.72 8.87
CA LYS A 109 -9.22 7.07 9.05
C LYS A 109 -8.80 7.71 7.72
N ALA A 110 -8.29 6.92 6.79
CA ALA A 110 -7.97 7.39 5.45
C ALA A 110 -9.24 7.84 4.71
N GLN A 111 -10.28 7.00 4.68
CA GLN A 111 -11.56 7.33 4.04
C GLN A 111 -12.22 8.55 4.65
N SER A 112 -12.26 8.67 5.98
CA SER A 112 -12.87 9.83 6.65
C SER A 112 -12.13 11.13 6.33
N ARG A 113 -10.79 11.10 6.29
CA ARG A 113 -9.99 12.24 5.85
C ARG A 113 -10.23 12.60 4.40
N GLU A 114 -10.28 11.60 3.51
CA GLU A 114 -10.53 11.85 2.09
C GLU A 114 -11.91 12.51 1.87
N LEU A 115 -12.93 12.05 2.60
CA LEU A 115 -14.28 12.64 2.58
C LEU A 115 -14.27 14.09 3.08
N SER A 116 -13.52 14.40 4.14
CA SER A 116 -13.40 15.77 4.65
C SER A 116 -12.66 16.75 3.72
N LEU A 117 -11.77 16.23 2.86
CA LEU A 117 -10.96 17.04 1.94
C LEU A 117 -11.65 17.31 0.61
N LYS A 118 -12.72 16.58 0.26
CA LYS A 118 -13.46 16.80 -0.98
C LYS A 118 -14.24 18.11 -0.88
N PRO A 119 -14.09 19.05 -1.85
CA PRO A 119 -14.85 20.29 -1.81
C PRO A 119 -16.34 19.98 -1.86
N VAL A 120 -17.09 20.50 -0.89
CA VAL A 120 -18.55 20.42 -0.88
C VAL A 120 -19.05 21.07 -2.17
N LYS A 121 -19.60 20.28 -3.10
CA LYS A 121 -20.27 20.82 -4.29
C LYS A 121 -21.38 21.75 -3.78
N LYS A 122 -21.16 23.07 -3.84
CA LYS A 122 -22.21 24.06 -3.62
C LYS A 122 -23.29 23.79 -4.67
N SER A 123 -24.40 23.21 -4.26
CA SER A 123 -25.58 23.15 -5.10
C SER A 123 -25.96 24.59 -5.41
N SER A 124 -25.82 24.99 -6.67
CA SER A 124 -26.37 26.24 -7.17
C SER A 124 -27.88 26.14 -6.99
N LYS A 125 -28.36 26.67 -5.86
CA LYS A 125 -29.79 26.88 -5.63
C LYS A 125 -30.21 27.87 -6.71
N LYS A 126 -30.71 27.32 -7.82
CA LYS A 126 -31.27 28.03 -8.96
C LYS A 126 -32.37 28.91 -8.37
N ARG A 127 -32.04 30.17 -8.10
CA ARG A 127 -33.01 31.22 -7.78
C ARG A 127 -33.87 31.30 -9.04
N ARG A 128 -35.03 30.64 -9.02
CA ARG A 128 -36.06 30.84 -10.04
C ARG A 128 -36.51 32.29 -9.86
N ALA A 129 -36.28 33.09 -10.91
CA ALA A 129 -36.88 34.39 -11.10
C ALA A 129 -38.37 34.22 -11.41
#